data_AF-X1HC03-F1
#
_entry.id   AF-X1HC03-F1
#
_cell.length_a   1.000
_cell.length_b   1.000
_cell.length_c   1.000
_cell.angle_alpha   90.00
_cell.angle_beta   90.00
_cell.angle_gamma   90.00
#
_symmetry.space_group_name_H-M   'P 1'
#
loop_
_entity.id
_entity.type
_entity.pdbx_description
1 polymer ?
#
loop_
_entity_poly.entity_id
_entity_poly.type
_entity_poly.pdbx_seq_one_letter_code
_entity_poly.pdbx_strand_id
1 'polypeptide(L)'
;VAKLLGAKVLILSVGGIGRPIDEITINKALFDQKGVEVLGVVINKVLSEKYDKIKRVTQKSLTNKGINLLGVMPFEKRLTYPSMRQIQEACGASIFCGDKYLERKVFNILVGAMEPYHALEYILPHSHKTYSSVHS
;
A
#
# COMPACT_ATOMS: atom_id res chain seq x y z
N VAL A 1 22.50 7.95 -8.85
CA VAL A 1 21.70 9.06 -9.41
C VAL A 1 21.57 10.22 -8.42
N ALA A 2 21.00 10.06 -7.23
CA ALA A 2 20.79 11.17 -6.26
C ALA A 2 22.05 12.05 -6.02
N LYS A 3 23.22 11.42 -5.79
CA LYS A 3 24.50 12.13 -5.67
C LYS A 3 24.84 12.99 -6.89
N LEU A 4 24.63 12.46 -8.09
CA LEU A 4 24.93 13.17 -9.34
C LEU A 4 24.02 14.38 -9.53
N LEU A 5 22.80 14.32 -9.02
CA LEU A 5 21.80 15.38 -9.12
C LEU A 5 21.83 16.36 -7.93
N GLY A 6 22.71 16.16 -6.94
CA GLY A 6 22.69 16.93 -5.69
C GLY A 6 21.37 16.81 -4.92
N ALA A 7 20.61 15.74 -5.14
CA ALA A 7 19.27 15.57 -4.58
C ALA A 7 19.32 14.95 -3.17
N LYS A 8 18.45 15.44 -2.29
CA LYS A 8 18.18 14.83 -0.99
C LYS A 8 17.21 13.66 -1.14
N VAL A 9 17.27 12.69 -0.23
CA VAL A 9 16.47 11.47 -0.30
C VAL A 9 15.51 11.37 0.90
N LEU A 10 14.29 10.91 0.61
CA LEU A 10 13.32 10.46 1.60
C LEU A 10 13.18 8.94 1.50
N ILE A 11 13.35 8.23 2.62
CA ILE A 11 13.20 6.76 2.63
C ILE A 11 11.74 6.40 2.91
N LEU A 12 11.18 5.51 2.10
CA LEU A 12 9.88 4.90 2.32
C LEU A 12 10.05 3.44 2.72
N SER A 13 9.44 3.05 3.85
CA SER A 13 9.42 1.65 4.30
C SER A 13 8.00 1.19 4.54
N VAL A 14 7.74 -0.10 4.33
CA VAL A 14 6.46 -0.72 4.70
C VAL A 14 6.44 -0.95 6.22
N GLY A 15 5.26 -0.85 6.83
CA GLY A 15 5.03 -1.16 8.24
C GLY A 15 5.28 -2.62 8.60
N GLY A 16 5.66 -2.87 9.85
CA GLY A 16 6.00 -4.19 10.37
C GLY A 16 6.81 -4.08 11.65
N ILE A 17 7.06 -5.21 12.32
CA ILE A 17 7.93 -5.27 13.50
C ILE A 17 9.30 -5.79 13.05
N GLY A 18 10.38 -5.12 13.44
CA GLY A 18 11.76 -5.52 13.15
C GLY A 18 12.23 -5.12 11.75
N ARG A 19 11.82 -5.88 10.72
CA ARG A 19 12.30 -5.76 9.34
C ARG A 19 12.38 -4.32 8.79
N PRO A 20 11.39 -3.43 9.01
CA PRO A 20 11.48 -2.05 8.51
C PRO A 20 12.68 -1.27 9.03
N ILE A 21 13.03 -1.44 10.33
CA ILE A 21 14.12 -0.69 10.96
C ILE A 21 15.46 -1.08 10.35
N ASP A 22 15.65 -2.37 10.08
CA ASP A 22 16.88 -2.90 9.49
C ASP A 22 17.06 -2.40 8.05
N GLU A 23 15.99 -2.50 7.24
CA GLU A 23 15.99 -1.99 5.87
C GLU A 23 16.29 -0.47 5.82
N ILE A 24 15.67 0.31 6.71
CA ILE A 24 15.92 1.76 6.83
C ILE A 24 17.39 2.02 7.19
N THR A 25 17.92 1.29 8.19
CA THR A 25 19.29 1.51 8.69
C THR A 25 20.32 1.20 7.61
N ILE A 26 20.15 0.08 6.90
CA ILE A 26 21.06 -0.32 5.79
C ILE A 26 21.03 0.72 4.67
N ASN A 27 19.84 1.15 4.25
CA ASN A 27 19.72 2.15 3.19
C ASN A 27 20.31 3.50 3.60
N LYS A 28 20.08 3.93 4.84
CA LYS A 28 20.68 5.18 5.36
C LYS A 28 22.21 5.11 5.34
N ALA A 29 22.80 4.03 5.83
CA ALA A 29 24.25 3.84 5.80
C ALA A 29 24.81 3.89 4.37
N LEU A 30 24.10 3.31 3.39
CA LEU A 30 24.49 3.38 1.99
C LEU A 30 24.44 4.82 1.45
N PHE A 31 23.39 5.59 1.75
CA PHE A 31 23.31 7.00 1.35
C PHE A 31 24.40 7.85 2.00
N ASP A 32 24.68 7.63 3.28
CA ASP A 32 25.75 8.31 4.01
C ASP A 32 27.11 8.03 3.40
N GLN A 33 27.42 6.76 3.07
CA GLN A 33 28.65 6.38 2.39
C GLN A 33 28.79 7.06 1.01
N LYS A 34 27.66 7.34 0.34
CA LYS A 34 27.67 8.05 -0.95
C LYS A 34 27.68 9.57 -0.79
N GLY A 35 27.56 10.11 0.43
CA GLY A 35 27.48 11.54 0.70
C GLY A 35 26.15 12.15 0.26
N VAL A 36 25.06 11.38 0.34
CA VAL A 36 23.70 11.81 0.00
C VAL A 36 22.93 12.08 1.29
N GLU A 37 22.40 13.30 1.41
CA GLU A 37 21.57 13.67 2.56
C GLU A 37 20.25 12.92 2.55
N VAL A 38 19.90 12.31 3.70
CA VAL A 38 18.60 11.68 3.92
C VAL A 38 17.79 12.59 4.83
N LEU A 39 16.67 13.11 4.32
CA LEU A 39 15.75 13.99 5.05
C LEU A 39 15.06 13.29 6.23
N GLY A 40 14.85 11.99 6.09
CA GLY A 40 14.19 11.15 7.08
C GLY A 40 13.49 9.98 6.44
N VAL A 41 12.50 9.46 7.16
CA VAL A 41 11.76 8.25 6.80
C VAL A 41 10.27 8.47 6.94
N VAL A 42 9.48 7.90 6.03
CA VAL A 42 8.04 7.69 6.22
C VAL A 42 7.73 6.20 6.17
N ILE A 43 6.94 5.73 7.13
CA ILE A 43 6.50 4.33 7.19
C ILE A 43 5.08 4.25 6.65
N ASN A 44 4.84 3.43 5.64
CA ASN A 44 3.54 3.30 4.99
C ASN A 44 2.94 1.90 5.20
N LYS A 45 1.63 1.77 4.96
CA LYS A 45 0.87 0.50 5.00
C LYS A 45 0.91 -0.16 6.39
N VAL A 46 0.84 0.64 7.45
CA VAL A 46 0.72 0.12 8.81
C VAL A 46 -0.72 -0.30 9.09
N LEU A 47 -0.94 -1.53 9.56
CA LEU A 47 -2.28 -1.96 10.00
C LEU A 47 -2.82 -1.00 11.07
N SER A 48 -4.07 -0.53 10.90
CA SER A 48 -4.67 0.49 11.76
C SER A 48 -4.64 0.09 13.23
N GLU A 49 -4.93 -1.18 13.55
CA GLU A 49 -4.87 -1.76 14.90
C GLU A 49 -3.46 -1.76 15.52
N LYS A 50 -2.40 -1.65 14.71
CA LYS A 50 -0.99 -1.65 15.15
C LYS A 50 -0.36 -0.26 15.03
N TYR A 51 -1.10 0.76 14.60
CA TYR A 51 -0.58 2.07 14.24
C TYR A 51 0.20 2.72 15.39
N ASP A 52 -0.43 2.88 16.56
CA ASP A 52 0.20 3.55 17.70
C ASP A 52 1.42 2.77 18.22
N LYS A 53 1.31 1.44 18.26
CA LYS A 53 2.42 0.56 18.66
C LYS A 53 3.62 0.73 17.73
N ILE A 54 3.39 0.64 16.41
CA ILE A 54 4.47 0.77 15.42
C ILE A 54 5.04 2.18 15.44
N LYS A 55 4.21 3.22 15.45
CA LYS A 55 4.67 4.61 15.53
C LYS A 55 5.59 4.82 16.73
N ARG A 56 5.19 4.37 17.92
CA ARG A 56 5.99 4.52 19.14
C ARG A 56 7.32 3.76 19.07
N VAL A 57 7.28 2.49 18.66
CA VAL A 57 8.47 1.64 18.59
C VAL A 57 9.45 2.18 17.56
N THR A 58 8.99 2.46 16.35
CA THR A 58 9.87 2.90 15.28
C THR A 58 10.40 4.31 15.50
N GLN A 59 9.61 5.22 16.09
CA GLN A 59 10.12 6.52 16.51
C GLN A 59 11.32 6.37 17.45
N LYS A 60 11.17 5.59 18.54
CA LYS A 60 12.24 5.37 19.51
C LYS A 60 13.48 4.75 18.86
N SER A 61 13.30 3.69 18.07
CA SER A 61 14.41 2.97 17.43
C SER A 61 15.16 3.83 16.40
N LEU A 62 14.46 4.63 15.60
CA LEU A 62 15.08 5.49 14.60
C LEU A 62 15.77 6.71 15.23
N THR A 63 15.14 7.35 16.24
CA THR A 63 15.77 8.44 16.99
C THR A 63 17.08 7.99 17.64
N ASN A 64 17.13 6.79 18.23
CA ASN A 64 18.36 6.23 18.79
C ASN A 64 19.47 6.00 17.75
N LYS A 65 19.12 5.91 16.46
CA LYS A 65 20.06 5.75 15.34
C LYS A 65 20.34 7.06 14.61
N GLY A 66 19.86 8.20 15.12
CA GLY A 66 20.02 9.51 14.48
C GLY A 66 19.20 9.68 13.19
N ILE A 67 18.14 8.89 13.00
CA ILE A 67 17.28 8.92 11.82
C ILE A 67 15.95 9.59 12.18
N ASN A 68 15.55 10.60 11.41
CA ASN A 68 14.31 11.32 11.63
C ASN A 68 13.10 10.55 11.03
N LEU A 69 12.11 10.22 11.87
CA LEU A 69 10.83 9.69 11.42
C LEU A 69 9.89 10.87 11.13
N LEU A 70 9.57 11.08 9.86
CA LEU A 70 8.72 12.17 9.40
C LEU A 70 7.23 11.84 9.48
N GLY A 71 6.87 10.55 9.44
CA GLY A 71 5.48 10.15 9.53
C GLY A 71 5.24 8.64 9.44
N VAL A 72 4.04 8.25 9.83
CA VAL A 72 3.52 6.89 9.69
C VAL A 72 2.15 6.99 9.02
N MET A 73 1.89 6.15 8.03
CA MET A 73 0.63 6.12 7.28
C MET A 73 -0.07 4.76 7.47
N PRO A 74 -1.36 4.77 7.83
CA PRO A 74 -2.12 3.54 7.97
C PRO A 74 -2.34 2.89 6.60
N PHE A 75 -2.63 1.59 6.63
CA PHE A 75 -3.06 0.83 5.47
C PHE A 75 -4.54 1.10 5.20
N GLU A 76 -4.83 1.70 4.05
CA GLU A 76 -6.19 1.94 3.59
C GLU A 76 -6.55 0.98 2.45
N LYS A 77 -7.34 -0.06 2.76
CA LYS A 77 -7.74 -1.10 1.79
C LYS A 77 -8.42 -0.50 0.55
N ARG A 78 -9.16 0.61 0.72
CA ARG A 78 -9.84 1.28 -0.40
C ARG A 78 -8.87 1.79 -1.48
N LEU A 79 -7.64 2.12 -1.09
CA LEU A 79 -6.60 2.60 -2.01
C LEU A 79 -5.94 1.48 -2.81
N THR A 80 -6.17 0.20 -2.45
CA THR A 80 -5.61 -0.93 -3.20
C THR A 80 -6.50 -1.41 -4.34
N TYR A 81 -7.75 -0.95 -4.40
CA TYR A 81 -8.67 -1.37 -5.46
C TYR A 81 -8.37 -0.60 -6.76
N PRO A 82 -8.11 -1.29 -7.88
CA PRO A 82 -7.96 -0.63 -9.18
C PRO A 82 -9.32 -0.17 -9.69
N SER A 83 -9.35 0.85 -10.56
CA SER A 83 -10.53 1.12 -11.37
C SER A 83 -10.63 0.16 -12.56
N MET A 84 -11.82 0.04 -13.14
CA MET A 84 -12.00 -0.71 -14.40
C MET A 84 -11.09 -0.21 -15.52
N ARG A 85 -10.84 1.11 -15.60
CA ARG A 85 -9.87 1.71 -16.53
C ARG A 85 -8.46 1.17 -16.32
N GLN A 86 -7.98 1.14 -15.08
CA GLN A 86 -6.63 0.64 -14.77
C GLN A 86 -6.47 -0.84 -15.15
N ILE A 87 -7.53 -1.65 -14.99
CA ILE A 87 -7.52 -3.05 -15.42
C ILE A 87 -7.49 -3.13 -16.95
N GLN A 88 -8.33 -2.36 -17.65
CA GLN A 88 -8.36 -2.31 -19.11
C GLN A 88 -6.98 -1.98 -19.68
N GLU A 89 -6.34 -0.93 -19.15
CA GLU A 89 -5.00 -0.48 -19.57
C GLU A 89 -3.94 -1.54 -19.31
N ALA A 90 -3.92 -2.15 -18.12
CA ALA A 90 -2.94 -3.18 -17.77
C ALA A 90 -3.10 -4.48 -18.58
N CYS A 91 -4.33 -4.82 -19.00
CA CYS A 91 -4.61 -6.03 -19.77
C CYS A 91 -4.64 -5.81 -21.29
N GLY A 92 -4.61 -4.55 -21.77
CA GLY A 92 -4.83 -4.24 -23.18
C GLY A 92 -6.21 -4.67 -23.69
N ALA A 93 -7.22 -4.68 -22.82
CA ALA A 93 -8.55 -5.18 -23.13
C ALA A 93 -9.42 -4.15 -23.88
N SER A 94 -10.35 -4.63 -24.71
CA SER A 94 -11.40 -3.82 -25.31
C SER A 94 -12.65 -3.79 -24.43
N ILE A 95 -13.28 -2.61 -24.31
CA ILE A 95 -14.55 -2.47 -23.60
C ILE A 95 -15.69 -2.77 -24.58
N PHE A 96 -16.49 -3.79 -24.28
CA PHE A 96 -17.68 -4.13 -25.07
C PHE A 96 -18.93 -3.37 -24.62
N CYS A 97 -19.04 -3.09 -23.32
CA CYS A 97 -20.12 -2.29 -22.76
C CYS A 97 -19.70 -1.65 -21.43
N GLY A 98 -20.41 -0.59 -21.03
CA GLY A 98 -20.25 0.00 -19.70
C GLY A 98 -19.15 1.07 -19.60
N ASP A 99 -18.78 1.72 -20.70
CA ASP A 99 -17.75 2.79 -20.77
C ASP A 99 -17.93 3.89 -19.72
N LYS A 100 -19.18 4.19 -19.36
CA LYS A 100 -19.52 5.18 -18.32
C LYS A 100 -19.11 4.77 -16.89
N TYR A 101 -18.66 3.52 -16.69
CA TYR A 101 -18.30 2.97 -15.39
C TYR A 101 -16.80 2.72 -15.20
N LEU A 102 -15.96 3.16 -16.14
CA LEU A 102 -14.52 2.87 -16.13
C LEU A 102 -13.79 3.40 -14.89
N GLU A 103 -14.29 4.47 -14.26
CA GLU A 103 -13.73 5.03 -13.02
C GLU A 103 -14.13 4.26 -11.75
N ARG A 104 -15.09 3.32 -11.84
CA ARG A 104 -15.51 2.55 -10.67
C ARG A 104 -14.42 1.61 -10.22
N LYS A 105 -14.23 1.54 -8.90
CA LYS A 105 -13.30 0.62 -8.25
C LYS A 105 -13.82 -0.81 -8.27
N VAL A 106 -12.93 -1.76 -8.56
CA VAL A 106 -13.21 -3.19 -8.57
C VAL A 106 -12.83 -3.79 -7.23
N PHE A 107 -13.83 -4.26 -6.50
CA PHE A 107 -13.66 -4.85 -5.16
C PHE A 107 -13.53 -6.37 -5.21
N ASN A 108 -14.24 -7.01 -6.12
CA ASN A 108 -14.34 -8.46 -6.24
C ASN A 108 -13.92 -8.87 -7.66
N ILE A 109 -13.05 -9.88 -7.75
CA ILE A 109 -12.60 -10.46 -9.01
C ILE A 109 -12.93 -11.96 -8.92
N LEU A 110 -13.68 -12.46 -9.89
CA LEU A 110 -13.97 -13.88 -10.05
C LEU A 110 -13.20 -14.38 -11.27
N VAL A 111 -12.37 -15.41 -11.09
CA VAL A 111 -11.63 -16.04 -12.18
C VAL A 111 -12.41 -17.28 -12.63
N GLY A 112 -13.02 -17.20 -13.81
CA GLY A 112 -13.86 -18.25 -14.39
C GLY A 112 -13.08 -19.41 -15.02
N ALA A 113 -12.16 -20.03 -14.28
CA ALA A 113 -11.52 -21.28 -14.70
C ALA A 113 -12.35 -22.54 -14.32
N MET A 114 -13.57 -22.32 -13.83
CA MET A 114 -14.51 -23.35 -13.37
C MET A 114 -15.66 -23.55 -14.36
N GLU A 115 -16.37 -24.66 -14.23
CA GLU A 115 -17.57 -24.92 -15.03
C GLU A 115 -18.65 -23.83 -14.79
N PRO A 116 -19.41 -23.42 -15.82
CA PRO A 116 -20.36 -22.31 -15.73
C PRO A 116 -21.39 -22.44 -14.59
N TYR A 117 -21.80 -23.68 -14.26
CA TYR A 117 -22.75 -23.93 -13.18
C TYR A 117 -22.21 -23.49 -11.81
N HIS A 118 -20.92 -23.74 -11.54
CA HIS A 118 -20.27 -23.31 -10.30
C HIS A 118 -20.03 -21.79 -10.25
N ALA A 119 -19.88 -21.13 -11.40
CA ALA A 119 -19.74 -19.68 -11.45
C ALA A 119 -21.00 -18.95 -10.96
N LEU A 120 -22.19 -19.55 -11.12
CA LEU A 120 -23.47 -18.95 -10.69
C LEU A 120 -23.55 -18.76 -9.18
N GLU A 121 -22.89 -19.62 -8.38
CA GLU A 121 -22.85 -19.48 -6.92
C GLU A 121 -22.14 -18.19 -6.46
N TYR A 122 -21.23 -17.66 -7.29
CA TYR A 122 -20.48 -16.45 -7.00
C TYR A 122 -21.15 -15.17 -7.54
N ILE A 123 -22.18 -15.30 -8.38
CA ILE A 123 -22.94 -14.18 -8.93
C ILE A 123 -24.12 -13.90 -8.00
N LEU A 124 -23.86 -13.14 -6.93
CA LEU A 124 -24.92 -12.74 -5.99
C LEU A 124 -25.83 -11.66 -6.61
N PRO A 125 -27.17 -11.78 -6.47
CA PRO A 125 -28.07 -10.68 -6.79
C PRO A 125 -27.69 -9.44 -5.97
N HIS A 126 -27.68 -8.26 -6.60
CA HIS A 126 -27.45 -6.98 -5.92
C HIS A 126 -28.60 -6.69 -4.94
N SER A 127 -28.53 -7.27 -3.75
CA SER A 127 -29.31 -6.84 -2.59
C SER A 127 -28.43 -5.88 -1.78
N HIS A 128 -28.92 -4.65 -1.61
CA HIS A 128 -28.39 -3.66 -0.67
C HIS A 128 -28.32 -4.28 0.74
N LYS A 129 -27.17 -4.88 1.11
CA LYS A 129 -26.82 -5.08 2.52
C LYS A 129 -25.92 -3.92 2.92
N THR A 130 -26.55 -2.95 3.57
CA THR A 130 -25.90 -1.94 4.40
C THR A 130 -24.85 -2.59 5.29
N TYR A 131 -23.67 -1.99 5.34
CA TYR A 131 -22.63 -2.30 6.33
C TYR A 131 -23.22 -2.10 7.73
N SER A 132 -23.69 -3.17 8.38
CA SER A 132 -23.82 -3.20 9.83
C SER A 132 -22.96 -4.31 10.40
N SER A 133 -22.00 -3.90 11.24
CA SER A 133 -21.54 -4.60 12.44
C SER A 133 -21.13 -6.07 12.31
N VAL A 134 -19.82 -6.33 12.35
CA VAL A 134 -19.25 -7.29 13.32
C VAL A 134 -17.89 -6.76 13.79
N HIS A 135 -17.91 -5.99 14.88
CA HIS A 135 -16.93 -6.16 15.95
C HIS A 135 -17.57 -7.15 16.92
N SER A 136 -16.92 -8.28 17.13
CA SER A 136 -17.07 -9.15 18.29
C SER A 136 -15.67 -9.63 18.65
#